data_AF-A0A544QXP6-F1
#
_entry.id   AF-A0A544QXP6-F1
#
_cell.length_a   1.000
_cell.length_b   1.000
_cell.length_c   1.000
_cell.angle_alpha   90.00
_cell.angle_beta   90.00
_cell.angle_gamma   90.00
#
_symmetry.space_group_name_H-M   'P 1'
#
loop_
_entity.id
_entity.type
_entity.pdbx_description
1 polymer ?
#
loop_
_entity_poly.entity_id
_entity_poly.type
_entity_poly.pdbx_seq_one_letter_code
_entity_poly.pdbx_strand_id
1 'polypeptide(L)'
;MKNFTERHHAFISATYYKYLIEKFADRGEKAFIMATQRYAEQRGSRMAQRAIRDGKELNFKTYCEYGEWEFTQETKDEIKNMGIENQLVVLNYSPDYEYNSYACPWSMQYKEMGLSDAAEIYCAHLDNSIARGFNPYLDFKTTQTIHNSTHCNFVLKDANLNPEEMNPKNPDNMKGFDYHCGHIYYTFKRITESIFGSEGSDISASVLKEFAGKYGTDMADEIVKYRDIDFDVI
;
A
#
# COMPACT_ATOMS: atom_id res chain seq x y z
N MET A 1 19.93 -9.45 10.45
CA MET A 1 18.45 -9.35 10.54
C MET A 1 17.93 -9.28 9.11
N LYS A 2 16.86 -10.00 8.79
CA LYS A 2 16.20 -9.83 7.48
C LYS A 2 15.42 -8.53 7.51
N ASN A 3 15.65 -7.65 6.54
CA ASN A 3 14.92 -6.39 6.44
C ASN A 3 13.54 -6.64 5.82
N PHE A 4 12.53 -5.96 6.33
CA PHE A 4 11.22 -5.94 5.69
C PHE A 4 11.27 -5.18 4.39
N THR A 5 10.44 -5.60 3.43
CA THR A 5 10.32 -5.01 2.09
C THR A 5 8.87 -5.01 1.64
N GLU A 6 8.61 -4.34 0.53
CA GLU A 6 7.37 -4.30 -0.23
C GLU A 6 6.81 -5.70 -0.50
N ARG A 7 7.69 -6.67 -0.77
CA ARG A 7 7.31 -8.06 -1.02
C ARG A 7 6.72 -8.72 0.22
N HIS A 8 7.25 -8.44 1.41
CA HIS A 8 6.67 -8.94 2.68
C HIS A 8 5.28 -8.34 2.91
N HIS A 9 5.11 -7.06 2.63
CA HIS A 9 3.84 -6.38 2.72
C HIS A 9 2.81 -6.95 1.73
N ALA A 10 3.20 -7.14 0.47
CA ALA A 10 2.38 -7.73 -0.57
C ALA A 10 1.99 -9.18 -0.26
N PHE A 11 2.91 -9.95 0.35
CA PHE A 11 2.62 -11.31 0.80
C PHE A 11 1.48 -11.32 1.82
N ILE A 12 1.50 -10.44 2.83
CA ILE A 12 0.46 -10.39 3.86
C ILE A 12 -0.91 -10.15 3.23
N SER A 13 -1.05 -9.15 2.35
CA SER A 13 -2.33 -8.87 1.69
C SER A 13 -2.77 -10.02 0.76
N ALA A 14 -1.84 -10.59 -0.01
CA ALA A 14 -2.13 -11.73 -0.87
C ALA A 14 -2.61 -12.96 -0.09
N THR A 15 -1.99 -13.26 1.06
CA THR A 15 -2.40 -14.37 1.93
C THR A 15 -3.77 -14.13 2.57
N TYR A 16 -4.08 -12.88 2.96
CA TYR A 16 -5.45 -12.54 3.38
C TYR A 16 -6.47 -12.80 2.28
N TYR A 17 -6.20 -12.33 1.05
CA TYR A 17 -7.09 -12.56 -0.09
C TYR A 17 -7.36 -14.05 -0.29
N LYS A 18 -6.29 -14.86 -0.37
CA LYS A 18 -6.36 -16.32 -0.53
C LYS A 18 -7.32 -16.94 0.48
N TYR A 19 -7.10 -16.71 1.77
CA TYR A 19 -7.94 -17.30 2.82
C TYR A 19 -9.37 -16.76 2.85
N LEU A 20 -9.56 -15.48 2.56
CA LEU A 20 -10.89 -14.86 2.49
C LEU A 20 -11.72 -15.46 1.35
N ILE A 21 -11.13 -15.63 0.17
CA ILE A 21 -11.80 -16.25 -0.98
C ILE A 21 -12.07 -17.73 -0.73
N GLU A 22 -11.07 -18.48 -0.27
CA GLU A 22 -11.22 -19.92 0.03
C GLU A 22 -12.35 -20.19 1.03
N LYS A 23 -12.51 -19.34 2.04
CA LYS A 23 -13.48 -19.55 3.13
C LYS A 23 -14.84 -18.92 2.87
N PHE A 24 -14.90 -17.77 2.19
CA PHE A 24 -16.10 -16.94 2.12
C PHE A 24 -16.51 -16.46 0.72
N ALA A 25 -15.78 -16.85 -0.34
CA ALA A 25 -16.05 -16.50 -1.73
C ALA A 25 -16.31 -14.97 -1.90
N ASP A 26 -17.41 -14.57 -2.56
CA ASP A 26 -17.77 -13.17 -2.83
C ASP A 26 -17.80 -12.27 -1.58
N ARG A 27 -18.16 -12.82 -0.42
CA ARG A 27 -18.14 -12.06 0.84
C ARG A 27 -16.71 -11.79 1.30
N GLY A 28 -15.82 -12.76 1.06
CA GLY A 28 -14.39 -12.63 1.31
C GLY A 28 -13.75 -11.55 0.44
N GLU A 29 -14.10 -11.50 -0.85
CA GLU A 29 -13.65 -10.44 -1.75
C GLU A 29 -14.09 -9.05 -1.26
N LYS A 30 -15.37 -8.89 -0.92
CA LYS A 30 -15.89 -7.62 -0.39
C LYS A 30 -15.19 -7.19 0.91
N ALA A 31 -14.89 -8.15 1.79
CA ALA A 31 -14.13 -7.87 3.01
C ALA A 31 -12.68 -7.48 2.71
N PHE A 32 -12.04 -8.12 1.73
CA PHE A 32 -10.69 -7.77 1.27
C PHE A 32 -10.63 -6.36 0.69
N ILE A 33 -11.61 -5.97 -0.13
CA ILE A 33 -11.74 -4.63 -0.68
C ILE A 33 -11.89 -3.60 0.45
N MET A 34 -12.80 -3.85 1.40
CA MET A 34 -13.00 -2.97 2.56
C MET A 34 -11.73 -2.82 3.40
N ALA A 35 -11.03 -3.93 3.67
CA ALA A 35 -9.78 -3.92 4.41
C ALA A 35 -8.68 -3.12 3.68
N THR A 36 -8.58 -3.28 2.36
CA THR A 36 -7.65 -2.53 1.50
C THR A 36 -7.92 -1.03 1.55
N GLN A 37 -9.19 -0.65 1.38
CA GLN A 37 -9.61 0.75 1.42
C GLN A 37 -9.33 1.36 2.80
N ARG A 38 -9.69 0.67 3.88
CA ARG A 38 -9.48 1.16 5.25
C ARG A 38 -8.00 1.35 5.56
N TYR A 39 -7.17 0.37 5.20
CA TYR A 39 -5.72 0.44 5.35
C TYR A 39 -5.13 1.65 4.61
N ALA A 40 -5.54 1.84 3.36
CA ALA A 40 -5.10 2.94 2.52
C ALA A 40 -5.53 4.30 3.08
N GLU A 41 -6.78 4.43 3.51
CA GLU A 41 -7.33 5.66 4.09
C GLU A 41 -6.63 6.05 5.39
N GLN A 42 -6.33 5.08 6.25
CA GLN A 42 -5.57 5.34 7.48
C GLN A 42 -4.20 5.95 7.18
N ARG A 43 -3.50 5.43 6.16
CA ARG A 43 -2.24 6.02 5.69
C ARG A 43 -2.45 7.44 5.21
N GLY A 44 -3.41 7.68 4.31
CA GLY A 44 -3.73 9.02 3.82
C GLY A 44 -4.09 9.99 4.94
N SER A 45 -4.87 9.54 5.92
CA SER A 45 -5.29 10.35 7.07
C SER A 45 -4.10 10.77 7.93
N ARG A 46 -3.16 9.87 8.20
CA ARG A 46 -1.93 10.23 8.92
C ARG A 46 -1.07 11.22 8.15
N MET A 47 -0.97 11.07 6.83
CA MET A 47 -0.30 12.06 5.97
C MET A 47 -0.96 13.44 6.13
N ALA A 48 -2.30 13.50 6.11
CA ALA A 48 -3.05 14.75 6.29
C ALA A 48 -2.90 15.33 7.69
N GLN A 49 -2.90 14.51 8.74
CA GLN A 49 -2.69 14.97 10.12
C GLN A 49 -1.33 15.65 10.29
N ARG A 50 -0.27 15.10 9.70
CA ARG A 50 1.06 15.74 9.73
C ARG A 50 1.06 17.04 8.93
N ALA A 51 0.42 17.06 7.75
CA ALA A 51 0.27 18.28 6.97
C ALA A 51 -0.49 19.38 7.72
N ILE A 52 -1.58 19.04 8.41
CA ILE A 52 -2.37 19.97 9.25
C ILE A 52 -1.54 20.48 10.42
N ARG A 53 -0.84 19.59 11.14
CA ARG A 53 0.07 19.97 12.24
C ARG A 53 1.10 21.00 11.79
N ASP A 54 1.57 20.89 10.56
CA ASP A 54 2.60 21.75 9.98
C ASP A 54 2.01 22.97 9.23
N GLY A 55 0.68 23.18 9.28
CA GLY A 55 0.00 24.32 8.65
C GLY A 55 -0.06 24.29 7.12
N LYS A 56 0.08 23.10 6.51
CA LYS A 56 0.04 22.92 5.05
C LYS A 56 -1.38 22.73 4.54
N GLU A 57 -1.64 23.21 3.32
CA GLU A 57 -2.89 22.93 2.60
C GLU A 57 -2.93 21.47 2.13
N LEU A 58 -4.10 20.84 2.18
CA LEU A 58 -4.30 19.45 1.74
C LEU A 58 -4.53 19.33 0.23
N ASN A 59 -3.55 19.75 -0.56
CA ASN A 59 -3.56 19.65 -2.03
C ASN A 59 -2.59 18.55 -2.52
N PHE A 60 -2.52 18.31 -3.84
CA PHE A 60 -1.65 17.26 -4.40
C PHE A 60 -0.15 17.51 -4.22
N LYS A 61 0.29 18.78 -4.13
CA LYS A 61 1.68 19.12 -3.82
C LYS A 61 2.06 18.61 -2.44
N THR A 62 1.23 18.92 -1.43
CA THR A 62 1.42 18.43 -0.06
C THR A 62 1.26 16.92 0.04
N TYR A 63 0.31 16.31 -0.68
CA TYR A 63 0.14 14.86 -0.75
C TYR A 63 1.44 14.15 -1.17
N CYS A 64 2.11 14.66 -2.20
CA CYS A 64 3.39 14.11 -2.67
C CYS A 64 4.52 14.28 -1.65
N GLU A 65 4.64 15.46 -1.01
CA GLU A 65 5.66 15.78 0.00
C GLU A 65 5.49 14.95 1.30
N TYR A 66 4.25 14.64 1.68
CA TYR A 66 3.92 13.96 2.95
C TYR A 66 3.79 12.44 2.84
N GLY A 67 4.12 11.84 1.68
CA GLY A 67 4.08 10.39 1.51
C GLY A 67 4.92 9.63 2.54
N GLU A 68 4.39 8.50 3.07
CA GLU A 68 5.01 7.78 4.20
C GLU A 68 6.07 6.72 3.81
N TRP A 69 6.26 6.42 2.53
CA TRP A 69 7.10 5.29 2.11
C TRP A 69 7.88 5.58 0.83
N GLU A 70 9.01 4.90 0.66
CA GLU A 70 9.85 4.89 -0.53
C GLU A 70 10.34 3.46 -0.77
N PHE A 71 10.87 3.20 -1.97
CA PHE A 71 11.40 1.87 -2.24
C PHE A 71 12.57 1.51 -1.33
N THR A 72 12.53 0.31 -0.77
CA THR A 72 13.66 -0.28 -0.05
C THR A 72 14.88 -0.40 -0.96
N GLN A 73 16.07 -0.43 -0.36
CA GLN A 73 17.30 -0.59 -1.14
C GLN A 73 17.30 -1.94 -1.88
N GLU A 74 16.79 -2.98 -1.23
CA GLU A 74 16.64 -4.32 -1.80
C GLU A 74 15.75 -4.30 -3.06
N THR A 75 14.62 -3.59 -3.03
CA THR A 75 13.79 -3.41 -4.23
C THR A 75 14.45 -2.53 -5.28
N LYS A 76 15.14 -1.44 -4.90
CA LYS A 76 15.91 -0.61 -5.85
C LYS A 76 16.96 -1.44 -6.59
N ASP A 77 17.67 -2.32 -5.88
CA ASP A 77 18.68 -3.22 -6.44
C ASP A 77 18.05 -4.30 -7.33
N GLU A 78 16.92 -4.88 -6.92
CA GLU A 78 16.17 -5.85 -7.72
C GLU A 78 15.73 -5.26 -9.06
N ILE A 79 15.14 -4.06 -9.05
CA ILE A 79 14.68 -3.34 -10.25
C ILE A 79 15.86 -3.03 -11.17
N LYS A 80 16.98 -2.57 -10.61
CA LYS A 80 18.20 -2.31 -11.38
C LYS A 80 18.73 -3.58 -12.06
N ASN A 81 18.72 -4.72 -11.36
CA ASN A 81 19.16 -6.01 -11.91
C ASN A 81 18.23 -6.53 -13.02
N MET A 82 16.97 -6.09 -13.06
CA MET A 82 16.05 -6.37 -14.16
C MET A 82 16.28 -5.48 -15.40
N GLY A 83 17.24 -4.54 -15.36
CA GLY A 83 17.52 -3.63 -16.46
C GLY A 83 16.48 -2.52 -16.65
N ILE A 84 15.69 -2.23 -15.62
CA ILE A 84 14.69 -1.15 -15.64
C ILE A 84 15.37 0.13 -15.16
N GLU A 85 15.76 1.01 -16.09
CA GLU A 85 16.47 2.26 -15.79
C GLU A 85 15.56 3.32 -15.16
N ASN A 86 14.33 3.47 -15.66
CA ASN A 86 13.36 4.44 -15.18
C ASN A 86 12.13 3.73 -14.63
N GLN A 87 12.11 3.50 -13.32
CA GLN A 87 10.94 2.92 -12.67
C GLN A 87 9.72 3.83 -12.80
N LEU A 88 9.91 5.14 -12.62
CA LEU A 88 8.84 6.14 -12.67
C LEU A 88 9.18 7.16 -13.75
N VAL A 89 8.23 7.41 -14.65
CA VAL A 89 8.36 8.41 -15.73
C VAL A 89 7.19 9.38 -15.61
N VAL A 90 7.48 10.65 -15.34
CA VAL A 90 6.47 11.72 -15.35
C VAL A 90 6.16 12.09 -16.79
N LEU A 91 4.88 12.05 -17.15
CA LEU A 91 4.38 12.37 -18.48
C LEU A 91 3.90 13.83 -18.56
N ASN A 92 3.30 14.32 -17.48
CA ASN A 92 2.79 15.69 -17.40
C ASN A 92 2.79 16.22 -15.97
N TYR A 93 3.00 17.52 -15.79
CA TYR A 93 2.92 18.18 -14.48
C TYR A 93 1.64 18.99 -14.26
N SER A 94 1.05 19.55 -15.33
CA SER A 94 -0.12 20.43 -15.25
C SER A 94 -0.91 20.41 -16.57
N PRO A 95 -2.26 20.49 -16.57
CA PRO A 95 -3.13 20.66 -15.39
C PRO A 95 -3.27 19.39 -14.55
N ASP A 96 -3.19 18.21 -15.17
CA ASP A 96 -3.13 16.93 -14.48
C ASP A 96 -1.66 16.52 -14.26
N TYR A 97 -1.33 16.04 -13.06
CA TYR A 97 -0.04 15.39 -12.84
C TYR A 97 -0.16 13.91 -13.20
N GLU A 98 0.56 13.48 -14.23
CA GLU A 98 0.47 12.13 -14.80
C GLU A 98 1.83 11.46 -14.82
N TYR A 99 1.90 10.20 -14.38
CA TYR A 99 3.13 9.42 -14.40
C TYR A 99 2.88 7.92 -14.58
N ASN A 100 3.86 7.26 -15.18
CA ASN A 100 3.90 5.82 -15.36
C ASN A 100 4.83 5.16 -14.34
N SER A 101 4.50 3.94 -13.91
CA SER A 101 5.38 3.05 -13.14
C SER A 101 5.61 1.72 -13.85
N TYR A 102 6.87 1.38 -14.11
CA TYR A 102 7.29 0.21 -14.89
C TYR A 102 7.78 -0.97 -14.04
N ALA A 103 7.92 -0.79 -12.73
CA ALA A 103 8.30 -1.87 -11.82
C ALA A 103 7.50 -1.80 -10.51
N CYS A 104 6.95 -2.95 -10.11
CA CYS A 104 6.09 -3.06 -8.94
C CYS A 104 6.40 -4.35 -8.15
N PRO A 105 7.08 -4.26 -6.99
CA PRO A 105 7.37 -5.44 -6.17
C PRO A 105 6.10 -6.13 -5.63
N TRP A 106 4.99 -5.39 -5.48
CA TRP A 106 3.69 -6.00 -5.18
C TRP A 106 3.25 -6.92 -6.33
N SER A 107 3.23 -6.43 -7.57
CA SER A 107 2.86 -7.27 -8.71
C SER A 107 3.74 -8.50 -8.85
N MET A 108 5.05 -8.38 -8.59
CA MET A 108 5.97 -9.52 -8.62
C MET A 108 5.61 -10.54 -7.54
N GLN A 109 5.38 -10.08 -6.31
CA GLN A 109 5.03 -10.96 -5.20
C GLN A 109 3.69 -11.68 -5.42
N TYR A 110 2.66 -10.97 -5.85
CA TYR A 110 1.36 -11.59 -6.13
C TYR A 110 1.46 -12.62 -7.26
N LYS A 111 2.24 -12.34 -8.31
CA LYS A 111 2.49 -13.28 -9.41
C LYS A 111 3.24 -14.53 -8.94
N GLU A 112 4.24 -14.39 -8.08
CA GLU A 112 4.96 -15.53 -7.48
C GLU A 112 4.07 -16.44 -6.62
N MET A 113 2.98 -15.88 -6.07
CA MET A 113 1.98 -16.63 -5.31
C MET A 113 0.86 -17.20 -6.19
N GLY A 114 0.87 -16.95 -7.50
CA GLY A 114 -0.21 -17.35 -8.41
C GLY A 114 -1.51 -16.58 -8.18
N LEU A 115 -1.44 -15.36 -7.64
CA LEU A 115 -2.58 -14.55 -7.21
C LEU A 115 -2.69 -13.23 -8.00
N SER A 116 -2.46 -13.26 -9.30
CA SER A 116 -2.53 -12.03 -10.14
C SER A 116 -3.89 -11.33 -10.07
N ASP A 117 -4.98 -12.09 -10.05
CA ASP A 117 -6.35 -11.54 -9.93
C ASP A 117 -6.54 -10.76 -8.62
N ALA A 118 -5.96 -11.26 -7.53
CA ALA A 118 -5.96 -10.58 -6.24
C ALA A 118 -5.19 -9.26 -6.28
N ALA A 119 -4.13 -9.20 -7.08
CA ALA A 119 -3.32 -8.01 -7.26
C ALA A 119 -4.10 -6.91 -8.00
N GLU A 120 -4.88 -7.28 -9.00
CA GLU A 120 -5.77 -6.35 -9.72
C GLU A 120 -6.81 -5.74 -8.78
N ILE A 121 -7.49 -6.56 -7.98
CA ILE A 121 -8.46 -6.09 -6.98
C ILE A 121 -7.80 -5.17 -5.95
N TYR A 122 -6.63 -5.55 -5.44
CA TYR A 122 -5.90 -4.74 -4.46
C TYR A 122 -5.53 -3.36 -5.04
N CYS A 123 -4.93 -3.34 -6.22
CA CYS A 123 -4.47 -2.11 -6.87
C CYS A 123 -5.63 -1.20 -7.34
N ALA A 124 -6.78 -1.77 -7.69
CA ALA A 124 -7.98 -1.00 -8.06
C ALA A 124 -8.54 -0.14 -6.91
N HIS A 125 -8.13 -0.42 -5.67
CA HIS A 125 -8.65 0.25 -4.48
C HIS A 125 -7.59 0.92 -3.60
N LEU A 126 -6.30 0.72 -3.87
CA LEU A 126 -5.24 1.21 -3.00
C LEU A 126 -5.02 2.72 -3.12
N ASP A 127 -4.44 3.18 -4.23
CA ASP A 127 -3.92 4.55 -4.34
C ASP A 127 -5.01 5.62 -4.26
N ASN A 128 -6.18 5.36 -4.88
CA ASN A 128 -7.33 6.24 -4.78
C ASN A 128 -7.86 6.36 -3.33
N SER A 129 -7.75 5.30 -2.53
CA SER A 129 -8.15 5.33 -1.12
C SER A 129 -7.12 6.03 -0.23
N ILE A 130 -5.83 6.00 -0.58
CA ILE A 130 -4.81 6.83 0.10
C ILE A 130 -5.13 8.30 -0.15
N ALA A 131 -5.38 8.68 -1.41
CA ALA A 131 -5.74 10.06 -1.75
C ALA A 131 -7.03 10.49 -1.03
N ARG A 132 -8.06 9.64 -1.01
CA ARG A 132 -9.32 9.89 -0.28
C ARG A 132 -9.10 10.09 1.22
N GLY A 133 -8.25 9.27 1.84
CA GLY A 133 -7.91 9.42 3.26
C GLY A 133 -7.15 10.70 3.57
N PHE A 134 -6.35 11.19 2.62
CA PHE A 134 -5.63 12.46 2.75
C PHE A 134 -6.56 13.67 2.58
N ASN A 135 -7.34 13.70 1.51
CA ASN A 135 -8.38 14.68 1.27
C ASN A 135 -9.41 14.09 0.29
N PRO A 136 -10.68 13.92 0.70
CA PRO A 136 -11.71 13.29 -0.12
C PRO A 136 -12.11 14.09 -1.36
N TYR A 137 -11.66 15.34 -1.49
CA TYR A 137 -11.89 16.18 -2.67
C TYR A 137 -10.79 16.06 -3.74
N LEU A 138 -9.72 15.31 -3.48
CA LEU A 138 -8.69 15.02 -4.48
C LEU A 138 -9.12 13.88 -5.41
N ASP A 139 -9.01 14.09 -6.72
CA ASP A 139 -9.35 13.09 -7.73
C ASP A 139 -8.07 12.39 -8.25
N PHE A 140 -7.72 11.28 -7.60
CA PHE A 140 -6.62 10.40 -8.00
C PHE A 140 -7.16 9.19 -8.77
N LYS A 141 -6.61 8.92 -9.95
CA LYS A 141 -7.00 7.79 -10.81
C LYS A 141 -5.82 6.88 -11.10
N THR A 142 -6.05 5.60 -10.96
CA THR A 142 -5.22 4.54 -11.58
C THR A 142 -5.95 4.10 -12.83
N THR A 143 -5.48 4.54 -14.01
CA THR A 143 -6.18 4.28 -15.29
C THR A 143 -5.76 2.95 -15.91
N GLN A 144 -4.59 2.45 -15.51
CA GLN A 144 -3.99 1.21 -16.00
C GLN A 144 -3.12 0.61 -14.89
N THR A 145 -3.05 -0.72 -14.83
CA THR A 145 -2.16 -1.45 -13.93
C THR A 145 -1.19 -2.33 -14.71
N ILE A 146 -0.02 -2.59 -14.12
CA ILE A 146 1.01 -3.50 -14.67
C ILE A 146 0.57 -4.97 -14.67
N HIS A 147 -0.56 -5.31 -14.04
CA HIS A 147 -1.09 -6.68 -14.05
C HIS A 147 -1.56 -7.09 -15.45
N ASN A 148 -2.20 -6.14 -16.15
CA ASN A 148 -2.82 -6.36 -17.46
C ASN A 148 -2.17 -5.51 -18.58
N SER A 149 -1.05 -4.83 -18.28
CA SER A 149 -0.30 -3.99 -19.21
C SER A 149 1.19 -3.97 -18.86
N THR A 150 1.99 -3.16 -19.56
CA THR A 150 3.45 -3.04 -19.33
C THR A 150 3.81 -2.09 -18.18
N HIS A 151 2.86 -1.28 -17.71
CA HIS A 151 3.07 -0.29 -16.66
C HIS A 151 1.75 0.07 -15.95
N CYS A 152 1.84 0.62 -14.75
CA CYS A 152 0.73 1.37 -14.16
C CYS A 152 0.73 2.81 -14.71
N ASN A 153 -0.44 3.40 -14.89
CA ASN A 153 -0.60 4.83 -15.19
C ASN A 153 -1.45 5.48 -14.09
N PHE A 154 -0.94 6.59 -13.56
CA PHE A 154 -1.54 7.35 -12.47
C PHE A 154 -1.79 8.79 -12.91
N VAL A 155 -2.99 9.29 -12.62
CA VAL A 155 -3.43 10.65 -12.95
C VAL A 155 -3.97 11.33 -11.70
N LEU A 156 -3.33 12.42 -11.28
CA LEU A 156 -3.79 13.31 -10.23
C LEU A 156 -4.45 14.51 -10.92
N LYS A 157 -5.79 14.51 -10.94
CA LYS A 157 -6.59 15.46 -11.70
C LYS A 157 -6.51 16.87 -11.11
N ASP A 158 -6.36 17.86 -11.98
CA ASP A 158 -6.29 19.28 -11.61
C ASP A 158 -5.23 19.57 -10.52
N ALA A 159 -4.15 18.78 -10.51
CA ALA A 159 -3.06 18.91 -9.54
C ALA A 159 -2.25 20.19 -9.72
N ASN A 160 -2.20 20.72 -10.95
CA ASN A 160 -1.53 21.98 -11.31
C ASN A 160 -0.11 22.08 -10.72
N LEU A 161 0.67 20.99 -10.78
CA LEU A 161 1.99 20.96 -10.17
C LEU A 161 3.00 21.72 -11.02
N ASN A 162 3.91 22.43 -10.34
CA ASN A 162 5.11 22.99 -10.93
C ASN A 162 6.32 22.19 -10.41
N PRO A 163 7.10 21.51 -11.26
CA PRO A 163 8.24 20.71 -10.82
C PRO A 163 9.28 21.51 -10.02
N GLU A 164 9.45 22.80 -10.30
CA GLU A 164 10.39 23.67 -9.59
C GLU A 164 9.96 23.96 -8.14
N GLU A 165 8.68 23.76 -7.84
CA GLU A 165 8.10 24.02 -6.53
C GLU A 165 7.80 22.74 -5.74
N MET A 166 8.05 21.57 -6.34
CA MET A 166 7.84 20.28 -5.67
C MET A 166 8.94 20.03 -4.66
N ASN A 167 8.53 19.67 -3.44
CA ASN A 167 9.45 19.25 -2.40
C ASN A 167 9.67 17.73 -2.47
N PRO A 168 10.88 17.23 -2.13
CA PRO A 168 11.07 15.81 -1.89
C PRO A 168 10.21 15.36 -0.70
N LYS A 169 9.98 14.05 -0.59
CA LYS A 169 9.32 13.49 0.59
C LYS A 169 10.09 13.87 1.85
N ASN A 170 9.36 14.30 2.89
CA ASN A 170 9.97 14.63 4.17
C ASN A 170 10.44 13.33 4.88
N PRO A 171 11.76 13.16 5.15
CA PRO A 171 12.28 11.98 5.82
C PRO A 171 11.63 11.67 7.18
N ASP A 172 11.18 12.68 7.93
CA ASP A 172 10.56 12.49 9.24
C ASP A 172 9.17 11.82 9.16
N ASN A 173 8.54 11.87 7.98
CA ASN A 173 7.25 11.23 7.72
C ASN A 173 7.40 9.76 7.29
N MET A 174 8.61 9.34 6.96
CA MET A 174 8.90 8.02 6.40
C MET A 174 8.78 6.91 7.45
N LYS A 175 8.19 5.79 7.05
CA LYS A 175 8.05 4.59 7.86
C LYS A 175 8.70 3.39 7.18
N GLY A 176 9.32 2.53 7.99
CA GLY A 176 9.89 1.27 7.53
C GLY A 176 8.83 0.26 7.08
N PHE A 177 9.24 -0.74 6.33
CA PHE A 177 8.31 -1.79 5.88
C PHE A 177 7.86 -2.74 6.98
N ASP A 178 8.56 -2.78 8.11
CA ASP A 178 8.09 -3.42 9.34
C ASP A 178 6.82 -2.73 9.84
N TYR A 179 6.80 -1.39 9.91
CA TYR A 179 5.61 -0.60 10.24
C TYR A 179 4.48 -0.83 9.24
N HIS A 180 4.78 -0.81 7.94
CA HIS A 180 3.74 -1.03 6.92
C HIS A 180 3.19 -2.46 6.96
N CYS A 181 4.02 -3.47 7.23
CA CYS A 181 3.57 -4.85 7.41
C CYS A 181 2.69 -4.99 8.66
N GLY A 182 3.07 -4.36 9.78
CA GLY A 182 2.23 -4.25 10.98
C GLY A 182 0.89 -3.58 10.67
N HIS A 183 0.92 -2.44 9.99
CA HIS A 183 -0.26 -1.66 9.61
C HIS A 183 -1.24 -2.48 8.78
N ILE A 184 -0.78 -3.09 7.69
CA ILE A 184 -1.69 -3.87 6.84
C ILE A 184 -2.21 -5.11 7.57
N TYR A 185 -1.36 -5.82 8.31
CA TYR A 185 -1.76 -7.02 9.05
C TYR A 185 -2.87 -6.71 10.05
N TYR A 186 -2.70 -5.70 10.91
CA TYR A 186 -3.67 -5.38 11.95
C TYR A 186 -4.93 -4.73 11.43
N THR A 187 -4.84 -3.94 10.35
CA THR A 187 -6.04 -3.39 9.72
C THR A 187 -6.90 -4.49 9.12
N PHE A 188 -6.29 -5.40 8.36
CA PHE A 188 -6.98 -6.54 7.76
C PHE A 188 -7.54 -7.47 8.84
N LYS A 189 -6.78 -7.74 9.90
CA LYS A 189 -7.23 -8.51 11.06
C LYS A 189 -8.49 -7.91 11.67
N ARG A 190 -8.46 -6.61 12.04
CA ARG A 190 -9.59 -5.93 12.68
C ARG A 190 -10.85 -5.95 11.81
N ILE A 191 -10.73 -5.70 10.51
CA ILE A 191 -11.86 -5.76 9.57
C ILE A 191 -12.38 -7.18 9.41
N THR A 192 -11.49 -8.14 9.18
CA THR A 192 -11.85 -9.55 8.96
C THR A 192 -12.54 -10.15 10.19
N GLU A 193 -12.05 -9.85 11.39
CA GLU A 193 -12.66 -10.27 12.66
C GLU A 193 -14.00 -9.58 12.93
N SER A 194 -14.09 -8.29 12.63
CA SER A 194 -15.36 -7.55 12.79
C SER A 194 -16.46 -8.12 11.90
N ILE A 195 -16.12 -8.61 10.71
CA ILE A 195 -17.10 -9.13 9.74
C ILE A 195 -17.43 -10.61 10.00
N PHE A 196 -16.42 -11.44 10.30
CA PHE A 196 -16.57 -12.90 10.34
C PHE A 196 -16.37 -13.52 11.74
N GLY A 197 -16.20 -12.71 12.78
CA GLY A 197 -16.03 -13.18 14.16
C GLY A 197 -14.83 -14.12 14.32
N SER A 198 -15.02 -15.23 15.03
CA SER A 198 -13.95 -16.21 15.30
C SER A 198 -13.35 -16.79 14.02
N GLU A 199 -14.16 -16.97 12.97
CA GLU A 199 -13.65 -17.48 11.70
C GLU A 199 -12.70 -16.49 11.03
N GLY A 200 -12.89 -15.19 11.25
CA GLY A 200 -11.98 -14.14 10.81
C GLY A 200 -10.70 -14.07 11.65
N SER A 201 -10.80 -14.38 12.95
CA SER A 201 -9.62 -14.55 13.81
C SER A 201 -8.74 -15.71 13.34
N ASP A 202 -9.35 -16.82 12.92
CA ASP A 202 -8.62 -17.98 12.38
C ASP A 202 -7.86 -17.64 11.09
N ILE A 203 -8.46 -16.83 10.20
CA ILE A 203 -7.78 -16.34 8.99
C ILE A 203 -6.57 -15.50 9.38
N SER A 204 -6.76 -14.54 10.29
CA SER A 204 -5.68 -13.63 10.71
C SER A 204 -4.53 -14.37 11.38
N ALA A 205 -4.82 -15.44 12.13
CA ALA A 205 -3.81 -16.33 12.70
C ALA A 205 -3.10 -17.16 11.62
N SER A 206 -3.85 -17.65 10.63
CA SER A 206 -3.30 -18.42 9.50
C SER A 206 -2.37 -17.58 8.63
N VAL A 207 -2.71 -16.31 8.37
CA VAL A 207 -1.85 -15.36 7.65
C VAL A 207 -0.52 -15.17 8.38
N LEU A 208 -0.55 -14.91 9.68
CA LEU A 208 0.68 -14.71 10.46
C LEU A 208 1.51 -16.00 10.54
N LYS A 209 0.86 -17.16 10.64
CA LYS A 209 1.52 -18.47 10.62
C LYS A 209 2.20 -18.76 9.27
N GLU A 210 1.54 -18.47 8.15
CA GLU A 210 2.10 -18.65 6.82
C GLU A 210 3.28 -17.70 6.59
N PHE A 211 3.17 -16.45 7.06
CA PHE A 211 4.26 -15.47 7.06
C PHE A 211 5.47 -15.98 7.87
N ALA A 212 5.25 -16.46 9.10
CA ALA A 212 6.29 -17.01 9.95
C ALA A 212 6.97 -18.24 9.32
N GLY A 213 6.19 -19.12 8.67
CA GLY A 213 6.71 -20.30 7.98
C GLY A 213 7.59 -19.95 6.78
N LYS A 214 7.29 -18.86 6.06
CA LYS A 214 8.07 -18.42 4.90
C LYS A 214 9.30 -17.59 5.26
N TYR A 215 9.15 -16.67 6.22
CA TYR A 215 10.16 -15.64 6.48
C TYR A 215 10.92 -15.82 7.80
N GLY A 216 10.36 -16.58 8.74
CA GLY A 216 10.92 -16.82 10.08
C GLY A 216 10.00 -16.27 11.17
N THR A 217 10.01 -16.92 12.34
CA THR A 217 9.24 -16.49 13.51
C THR A 217 9.72 -15.15 14.03
N ASP A 218 11.01 -14.85 13.93
CA ASP A 218 11.62 -13.57 14.29
C ASP A 218 10.99 -12.40 13.53
N MET A 219 10.76 -12.53 12.22
CA MET A 219 10.07 -11.49 11.45
C MET A 219 8.57 -11.42 11.80
N ALA A 220 7.92 -12.55 12.06
CA ALA A 220 6.52 -12.52 12.49
C ALA A 220 6.37 -11.81 13.85
N ASP A 221 7.32 -12.01 14.77
CA ASP A 221 7.34 -11.33 16.07
C ASP A 221 7.49 -9.81 15.92
N GLU A 222 8.25 -9.32 14.93
CA GLU A 222 8.31 -7.88 14.61
C GLU A 222 6.94 -7.32 14.19
N ILE A 223 6.15 -8.06 13.40
CA ILE A 223 4.78 -7.65 13.06
C ILE A 223 3.93 -7.56 14.32
N VAL A 224 4.05 -8.51 15.24
CA VAL A 224 3.23 -8.58 16.47
C VAL A 224 3.43 -7.36 17.39
N LYS A 225 4.60 -6.72 17.34
CA LYS A 225 4.87 -5.48 18.12
C LYS A 225 3.91 -4.34 17.79
N TYR A 226 3.26 -4.38 16.63
CA TYR A 226 2.32 -3.37 16.18
C TYR A 226 0.88 -3.55 16.68
N ARG A 227 0.61 -4.54 17.55
CA ARG A 227 -0.75 -4.89 18.03
C ARG A 227 -1.56 -3.71 18.56
N ASP A 228 -0.91 -2.92 19.41
CA ASP A 228 -1.55 -1.87 20.19
C ASP A 228 -1.39 -0.49 19.54
N ILE A 229 -0.84 -0.43 18.32
CA ILE A 229 -0.75 0.80 17.56
C ILE A 229 -2.13 1.17 17.02
N ASP A 230 -2.49 2.43 17.26
CA ASP A 230 -3.59 3.08 16.56
C ASP A 230 -3.06 3.63 15.23
N PHE A 231 -3.53 3.04 14.13
CA PHE A 231 -3.13 3.46 12.79
C PHE A 231 -3.99 4.62 12.26
N ASP A 232 -5.00 5.08 13.00
CA ASP A 232 -5.82 6.21 12.61
C ASP A 232 -5.21 7.57 12.99
N VAL A 233 -4.20 7.61 13.88
CA VAL A 233 -3.61 8.85 14.39
C VAL A 233 -2.08 8.84 14.34
N ILE A 234 -1.47 10.04 14.34
CA ILE A 234 -0.01 10.26 14.28
C ILE A 234 0.68 10.28 15.63
#